data_AF-A0A2E0TIY4-F1
#
_entry.id   AF-A0A2E0TIY4-F1
#
_cell.length_a   1.000
_cell.length_b   1.000
_cell.length_c   1.000
_cell.angle_alpha   90.00
_cell.angle_beta   90.00
_cell.angle_gamma   90.00
#
_symmetry.space_group_name_H-M   'P 1'
#
loop_
_entity.id
_entity.type
_entity.pdbx_description
1 polymer ?
#
loop_
_entity_poly.entity_id
_entity_poly.type
_entity_poly.pdbx_seq_one_letter_code
_entity_poly.pdbx_strand_id
1 'polypeptide(L)'
;MSEAAHRQELEPTPPGAGALADVGATAKRADAERSDAERGAEVEDAGAERGDAERARVDGVLARVAAADDDAPLDDHRVLHLLKADRRRALLRRALLGALALFLAGLAFRYRLPLASYLRGEIDLHGAPRYAPPHPVDEDALAAIDWHDVHGRLLPLWVITKSTRRLPEDERRAREHEAYSELRYALADDPNLLGLFDELEAALREDPIGRARRVDYLLWAYNDYLDAHAIPWRLEATLHLRRRGRPTFLTRSYEVLHDLRDPAGHRLRLLRRADLTNVDEGFLGHTTGGGDGALVMLDQVLEFGVRHVWPMLHGGLDARLPERERGLAPFVRREALGALEAPAYTLLHETAVDQQALIEVASSIHARASCGNTFRIYGLPWNGLEPPDQRALVEALDRSQSGECPEVTLGEAARLLGASERLGRTPALADAVEGLTTWVAGAVSVHELQHVADEGEGAQCSGCPEGMSAAAVDELSAYLASFASETHGYTALLQACSMEPDGEDVSEAPHAQALAIAFDAVLAQGCAGPIPDDLQRRARAARARLFGQADPPALPDDYPRRVTLLRR
;
A
#
# COMPACT_ATOMS: atom_id res chain seq x y z
N MET A 1 54.50 -10.92 0.64
CA MET A 1 55.27 -11.94 1.38
C MET A 1 54.28 -12.81 2.14
N SER A 2 54.22 -14.10 1.77
CA SER A 2 53.64 -15.28 2.42
C SER A 2 52.14 -15.24 2.80
N GLU A 3 51.21 -15.97 2.16
CA GLU A 3 50.99 -17.44 2.11
C GLU A 3 50.84 -18.07 3.51
N ALA A 4 49.93 -19.02 3.82
CA ALA A 4 48.83 -19.71 3.15
C ALA A 4 48.14 -20.63 4.21
N ALA A 5 47.04 -21.31 3.82
CA ALA A 5 46.32 -22.41 4.50
C ALA A 5 45.37 -21.99 5.65
N HIS A 6 44.09 -22.40 5.71
CA HIS A 6 43.54 -23.72 5.42
C HIS A 6 42.01 -23.57 5.16
N ARG A 7 41.53 -23.89 3.95
CA ARG A 7 40.10 -24.07 3.66
C ARG A 7 39.96 -25.38 2.91
N GLN A 8 39.55 -26.40 3.65
CA GLN A 8 39.29 -27.73 3.13
C GLN A 8 37.84 -27.79 2.65
N GLU A 9 37.67 -28.25 1.41
CA GLU A 9 36.42 -28.51 0.73
C GLU A 9 35.56 -29.51 1.51
N LEU A 10 34.27 -29.19 1.63
CA LEU A 10 33.22 -30.17 1.93
C LEU A 10 32.05 -29.89 0.99
N GLU A 11 32.12 -30.51 -0.19
CA GLU A 11 30.95 -30.76 -1.03
C GLU A 11 29.98 -31.69 -0.28
N PRO A 12 28.66 -31.45 -0.32
CA PRO A 12 27.69 -32.43 0.16
C PRO A 12 27.41 -33.47 -0.94
N THR A 13 27.98 -34.65 -0.77
CA THR A 13 27.57 -35.89 -1.44
C THR A 13 26.12 -36.23 -1.04
N PRO A 14 25.25 -36.65 -1.98
CA PRO A 14 23.85 -36.97 -1.68
C PRO A 14 23.75 -38.25 -0.85
N PRO A 15 22.83 -38.35 0.14
CA PRO A 15 22.65 -39.58 0.88
C PRO A 15 22.03 -40.65 -0.01
N GLY A 16 22.71 -41.80 -0.03
CA GLY A 16 22.37 -42.99 -0.78
C GLY A 16 21.04 -43.61 -0.36
N ALA A 17 20.35 -44.11 -1.37
CA ALA A 17 19.26 -45.04 -1.28
C ALA A 17 19.76 -46.39 -0.71
N GLY A 18 19.13 -46.85 0.36
CA GLY A 18 19.35 -48.18 0.91
C GLY A 18 18.42 -48.46 2.09
N ALA A 19 17.63 -49.52 1.96
CA ALA A 19 16.74 -50.10 2.98
C ALA A 19 15.40 -49.40 3.28
N LEU A 20 14.55 -49.23 2.24
CA LEU A 20 13.08 -49.34 2.35
C LEU A 20 12.53 -49.87 1.01
N ALA A 21 12.98 -51.07 0.62
CA ALA A 21 12.56 -51.72 -0.62
C ALA A 21 12.36 -53.22 -0.37
N ASP A 22 11.35 -53.59 0.42
CA ASP A 22 10.79 -54.96 0.32
C ASP A 22 9.35 -55.15 0.82
N VAL A 23 8.60 -54.06 1.07
CA VAL A 23 7.15 -54.15 1.43
C VAL A 23 6.26 -53.48 0.38
N GLY A 24 6.83 -52.72 -0.57
CA GLY A 24 6.07 -52.02 -1.62
C GLY A 24 5.94 -52.77 -2.96
N ALA A 25 6.75 -53.81 -3.20
CA ALA A 25 6.78 -54.51 -4.48
C ALA A 25 5.67 -55.58 -4.62
N THR A 26 5.19 -56.14 -3.49
CA THR A 26 4.07 -57.08 -3.45
C THR A 26 2.71 -56.38 -3.45
N ALA A 27 2.60 -55.17 -2.86
CA ALA A 27 1.38 -54.37 -2.91
C ALA A 27 1.14 -53.72 -4.30
N LYS A 28 2.20 -53.22 -4.97
CA LYS A 28 2.07 -52.64 -6.32
C LYS A 28 1.73 -53.64 -7.43
N ARG A 29 2.04 -54.93 -7.24
CA ARG A 29 1.64 -55.99 -8.20
C ARG A 29 0.17 -56.39 -8.03
N ALA A 30 -0.33 -56.42 -6.80
CA ALA A 30 -1.74 -56.70 -6.52
C ALA A 30 -2.68 -55.55 -6.96
N ASP A 31 -2.28 -54.28 -6.80
CA ASP A 31 -3.08 -53.13 -7.26
C ASP A 31 -3.05 -52.94 -8.80
N ALA A 32 -1.97 -53.35 -9.47
CA ALA A 32 -1.89 -53.32 -10.94
C ALA A 32 -2.79 -54.39 -11.58
N GLU A 33 -2.81 -55.61 -11.04
CA GLU A 33 -3.68 -56.69 -11.51
C GLU A 33 -5.17 -56.43 -11.20
N ARG A 34 -5.47 -55.73 -10.10
CA ARG A 34 -6.84 -55.28 -9.77
C ARG A 34 -7.32 -54.13 -10.67
N SER A 35 -6.43 -53.19 -11.00
CA SER A 35 -6.68 -52.09 -11.95
C SER A 35 -6.96 -52.58 -13.38
N ASP A 36 -6.29 -53.63 -13.83
CA ASP A 36 -6.49 -54.17 -15.19
C ASP A 36 -7.76 -55.02 -15.29
N ALA A 37 -8.15 -55.71 -14.21
CA ALA A 37 -9.42 -56.43 -14.13
C ALA A 37 -10.63 -55.48 -14.00
N GLU A 38 -10.52 -54.39 -13.21
CA GLU A 38 -11.55 -53.36 -13.10
C GLU A 38 -11.69 -52.55 -14.42
N ARG A 39 -10.59 -52.25 -15.11
CA ARG A 39 -10.66 -51.67 -16.47
C ARG A 39 -11.23 -52.62 -17.51
N GLY A 40 -10.97 -53.93 -17.41
CA GLY A 40 -11.56 -54.93 -18.29
C GLY A 40 -13.08 -55.03 -18.13
N ALA A 41 -13.56 -55.02 -16.87
CA ALA A 41 -14.98 -55.03 -16.55
C ALA A 41 -15.70 -53.72 -16.92
N GLU A 42 -15.09 -52.55 -16.69
CA GLU A 42 -15.65 -51.26 -17.12
C GLU A 42 -15.74 -51.12 -18.65
N VAL A 43 -14.82 -51.75 -19.40
CA VAL A 43 -14.84 -51.74 -20.88
C VAL A 43 -15.89 -52.70 -21.45
N GLU A 44 -16.11 -53.86 -20.83
CA GLU A 44 -17.18 -54.79 -21.23
C GLU A 44 -18.57 -54.24 -20.88
N ASP A 45 -18.74 -53.64 -19.70
CA ASP A 45 -20.02 -53.04 -19.25
C ASP A 45 -20.36 -51.78 -20.08
N ALA A 46 -19.38 -50.92 -20.37
CA ALA A 46 -19.56 -49.79 -21.30
C ALA A 46 -19.80 -50.25 -22.76
N GLY A 47 -19.34 -51.45 -23.13
CA GLY A 47 -19.60 -52.08 -24.43
C GLY A 47 -21.03 -52.60 -24.55
N ALA A 48 -21.54 -53.24 -23.49
CA ALA A 48 -22.91 -53.72 -23.37
C ALA A 48 -23.92 -52.55 -23.32
N GLU A 49 -23.67 -51.53 -22.49
CA GLU A 49 -24.49 -50.31 -22.42
C GLU A 49 -24.51 -49.54 -23.76
N ARG A 50 -23.39 -49.52 -24.51
CA ARG A 50 -23.37 -48.95 -25.87
C ARG A 50 -24.22 -49.75 -26.85
N GLY A 51 -24.18 -51.09 -26.78
CA GLY A 51 -24.96 -51.98 -27.65
C GLY A 51 -26.46 -51.83 -27.43
N ASP A 52 -26.90 -51.74 -26.18
CA ASP A 52 -28.32 -51.58 -25.84
C ASP A 52 -28.84 -50.15 -26.11
N ALA A 53 -28.02 -49.13 -25.89
CA ALA A 53 -28.35 -47.75 -26.29
C ALA A 53 -28.42 -47.58 -27.82
N GLU A 54 -27.61 -48.32 -28.58
CA GLU A 54 -27.63 -48.30 -30.05
C GLU A 54 -28.87 -49.03 -30.60
N ARG A 55 -29.28 -50.16 -30.00
CA ARG A 55 -30.55 -50.84 -30.33
C ARG A 55 -31.77 -49.99 -30.03
N ALA A 56 -31.88 -49.44 -28.81
CA ALA A 56 -33.00 -48.57 -28.44
C ALA A 56 -33.12 -47.33 -29.34
N ARG A 57 -31.99 -46.84 -29.86
CA ARG A 57 -31.93 -45.72 -30.80
C ARG A 57 -32.40 -46.10 -32.21
N VAL A 58 -31.98 -47.26 -32.71
CA VAL A 58 -32.47 -47.81 -33.99
C VAL A 58 -33.97 -48.02 -33.91
N ASP A 59 -34.47 -48.62 -32.83
CA ASP A 59 -35.91 -48.84 -32.60
C ASP A 59 -36.70 -47.52 -32.53
N GLY A 60 -36.15 -46.50 -31.85
CA GLY A 60 -36.75 -45.17 -31.78
C GLY A 60 -36.73 -44.37 -33.09
N VAL A 61 -35.86 -44.71 -34.04
CA VAL A 61 -35.87 -44.15 -35.41
C VAL A 61 -36.85 -44.91 -36.28
N LEU A 62 -36.90 -46.24 -36.18
CA LEU A 62 -37.87 -47.08 -36.89
C LEU A 62 -39.31 -46.72 -36.50
N ALA A 63 -39.59 -46.47 -35.22
CA ALA A 63 -40.90 -46.02 -34.75
C ALA A 63 -41.32 -44.65 -35.32
N ARG A 64 -40.37 -43.71 -35.52
CA ARG A 64 -40.63 -42.40 -36.13
C ARG A 64 -40.82 -42.46 -37.64
N VAL A 65 -40.18 -43.43 -38.29
CA VAL A 65 -40.40 -43.73 -39.73
C VAL A 65 -41.76 -44.39 -39.93
N ALA A 66 -42.17 -45.31 -39.05
CA ALA A 66 -43.47 -45.98 -39.09
C ALA A 66 -44.65 -45.04 -38.78
N ALA A 67 -44.44 -43.96 -38.02
CA ALA A 67 -45.47 -42.97 -37.71
C ALA A 67 -45.63 -41.87 -38.79
N ALA A 68 -44.71 -41.77 -39.74
CA ALA A 68 -44.81 -40.87 -40.87
C ALA A 68 -45.47 -41.63 -42.04
N ASP A 69 -46.80 -41.64 -42.03
CA ASP A 69 -47.70 -42.28 -43.00
C ASP A 69 -47.31 -41.94 -44.45
N ASP A 70 -46.76 -42.91 -45.17
CA ASP A 70 -46.72 -43.01 -46.64
C ASP A 70 -46.16 -44.41 -47.02
N ASP A 71 -46.91 -45.18 -47.81
CA ASP A 71 -46.61 -46.53 -48.35
C ASP A 71 -45.40 -46.54 -49.33
N ALA A 72 -44.27 -45.96 -48.94
CA ALA A 72 -43.01 -46.03 -49.67
C ALA A 72 -42.11 -47.14 -49.08
N PRO A 73 -41.52 -48.04 -49.90
CA PRO A 73 -40.59 -49.04 -49.42
C PRO A 73 -39.44 -48.37 -48.67
N LEU A 74 -39.05 -48.96 -47.52
CA LEU A 74 -37.95 -48.51 -46.67
C LEU A 74 -36.67 -48.34 -47.53
N ASP A 75 -36.40 -47.11 -47.98
CA ASP A 75 -35.17 -46.76 -48.67
C ASP A 75 -34.04 -46.70 -47.63
N ASP A 76 -33.10 -47.63 -47.73
CA ASP A 76 -31.91 -47.71 -46.88
C ASP A 76 -31.18 -46.36 -46.78
N HIS A 77 -31.22 -45.54 -47.85
CA HIS A 77 -30.65 -44.20 -47.83
C HIS A 77 -31.40 -43.23 -46.90
N ARG A 78 -32.73 -43.33 -46.79
CA ARG A 78 -33.56 -42.47 -45.93
C ARG A 78 -33.36 -42.82 -44.45
N VAL A 79 -33.25 -44.11 -44.12
CA VAL A 79 -32.92 -44.59 -42.76
C VAL A 79 -31.51 -44.17 -42.34
N LEU A 80 -30.52 -44.33 -43.22
CA LEU A 80 -29.14 -43.84 -42.99
C LEU A 80 -29.08 -42.32 -42.80
N HIS A 81 -29.86 -41.55 -43.56
CA HIS A 81 -29.90 -40.08 -43.43
C HIS A 81 -30.53 -39.65 -42.09
N LEU A 82 -31.61 -40.32 -41.65
CA LEU A 82 -32.24 -40.08 -40.35
C LEU A 82 -31.34 -40.49 -39.18
N LEU A 83 -30.64 -41.63 -39.26
CA LEU A 83 -29.67 -42.06 -38.27
C LEU A 83 -28.47 -41.09 -38.20
N LYS A 84 -27.94 -40.62 -39.34
CA LYS A 84 -26.89 -39.58 -39.37
C LYS A 84 -27.37 -38.25 -38.80
N ALA A 85 -28.60 -37.84 -39.09
CA ALA A 85 -29.20 -36.62 -38.55
C ALA A 85 -29.43 -36.71 -37.04
N ASP A 86 -29.90 -37.85 -36.54
CA ASP A 86 -30.09 -38.10 -35.11
C ASP A 86 -28.72 -38.17 -34.39
N ARG A 87 -27.70 -38.80 -35.00
CA ARG A 87 -26.31 -38.85 -34.49
C ARG A 87 -25.69 -37.45 -34.42
N ARG A 88 -25.89 -36.60 -35.43
CA ARG A 88 -25.47 -35.18 -35.42
C ARG A 88 -26.21 -34.39 -34.35
N ARG A 89 -27.52 -34.55 -34.18
CA ARG A 89 -28.30 -33.86 -33.13
C ARG A 89 -27.87 -34.29 -31.73
N ALA A 90 -27.62 -35.59 -31.51
CA ALA A 90 -27.12 -36.08 -30.22
C ALA A 90 -25.70 -35.59 -29.92
N LEU A 91 -24.82 -35.54 -30.92
CA LEU A 91 -23.49 -34.94 -30.78
C LEU A 91 -23.57 -33.44 -30.47
N LEU A 92 -24.43 -32.70 -31.17
CA LEU A 92 -24.66 -31.28 -30.89
C LEU A 92 -25.22 -31.06 -29.48
N ARG A 93 -26.19 -31.87 -29.03
CA ARG A 93 -26.71 -31.81 -27.65
C ARG A 93 -25.63 -32.10 -26.61
N ARG A 94 -24.80 -33.13 -26.82
CA ARG A 94 -23.67 -33.44 -25.94
C ARG A 94 -22.62 -32.33 -25.93
N ALA A 95 -22.30 -31.76 -27.09
CA ALA A 95 -21.39 -30.62 -27.21
C ALA A 95 -21.94 -29.38 -26.51
N LEU A 96 -23.24 -29.10 -26.65
CA LEU A 96 -23.91 -27.98 -25.97
C LEU A 96 -23.93 -28.18 -24.45
N LEU A 97 -24.24 -29.39 -23.97
CA LEU A 97 -24.19 -29.73 -22.54
C LEU A 97 -22.76 -29.66 -21.99
N GLY A 98 -21.76 -30.11 -22.75
CA GLY A 98 -20.35 -29.97 -22.40
C GLY A 98 -19.91 -28.51 -22.34
N ALA A 99 -20.31 -27.69 -23.31
CA ALA A 99 -20.04 -26.26 -23.33
C ALA A 99 -20.74 -25.55 -22.16
N LEU A 100 -21.99 -25.91 -21.85
CA LEU A 100 -22.72 -25.38 -20.69
C LEU A 100 -22.07 -25.79 -19.38
N ALA A 101 -21.64 -27.05 -19.23
CA ALA A 101 -20.94 -27.53 -18.04
C ALA A 101 -19.60 -26.80 -17.85
N LEU A 102 -18.83 -26.58 -18.92
CA LEU A 102 -17.59 -25.79 -18.87
C LEU A 102 -17.88 -24.32 -18.55
N PHE A 103 -18.94 -23.74 -19.10
CA PHE A 103 -19.37 -22.37 -18.81
C PHE A 103 -19.78 -22.22 -17.33
N LEU A 104 -20.59 -23.15 -16.80
CA LEU A 104 -20.99 -23.19 -15.40
C LEU A 104 -19.81 -23.46 -14.46
N ALA A 105 -18.88 -24.34 -14.83
CA ALA A 105 -17.65 -24.56 -14.07
C ALA A 105 -16.75 -23.31 -14.07
N GLY A 106 -16.67 -22.61 -15.20
CA GLY A 106 -15.96 -21.33 -15.31
C GLY A 106 -16.59 -20.23 -14.47
N LEU A 107 -17.92 -20.13 -14.47
CA LEU A 107 -18.69 -19.26 -13.57
C LEU A 107 -18.44 -19.63 -12.10
N ALA A 108 -18.61 -20.90 -11.73
CA ALA A 108 -18.40 -21.36 -10.37
C ALA A 108 -16.96 -21.07 -9.90
N PHE A 109 -15.95 -21.29 -10.75
CA PHE A 109 -14.56 -20.97 -10.44
C PHE A 109 -14.33 -19.45 -10.29
N ARG A 110 -14.87 -18.64 -11.21
CA ARG A 110 -14.75 -17.18 -11.21
C ARG A 110 -15.42 -16.56 -9.99
N TYR A 111 -16.59 -17.05 -9.60
CA TYR A 111 -17.39 -16.52 -8.50
C TYR A 111 -17.19 -17.27 -7.18
N ARG A 112 -16.33 -18.30 -7.11
CA ARG A 112 -16.13 -19.08 -5.86
C ARG A 112 -15.72 -18.19 -4.69
N LEU A 113 -14.89 -17.18 -4.95
CA LEU A 113 -14.30 -16.33 -3.91
C LEU A 113 -15.31 -15.28 -3.43
N PRO A 114 -15.94 -14.47 -4.31
CA PRO A 114 -17.04 -13.59 -3.90
C PRO A 114 -18.20 -14.34 -3.24
N LEU A 115 -18.60 -15.49 -3.79
CA LEU A 115 -19.69 -16.27 -3.19
C LEU A 115 -19.33 -16.77 -1.79
N ALA A 116 -18.10 -17.25 -1.60
CA ALA A 116 -17.66 -17.69 -0.28
C ALA A 116 -17.58 -16.52 0.71
N SER A 117 -17.14 -15.33 0.27
CA SER A 117 -17.15 -14.10 1.09
C SER A 117 -18.57 -13.65 1.43
N TYR A 118 -19.49 -13.68 0.47
CA TYR A 118 -20.91 -13.37 0.67
C TYR A 118 -21.56 -14.33 1.66
N LEU A 119 -21.32 -15.64 1.51
CA LEU A 119 -21.83 -16.67 2.43
C LEU A 119 -21.27 -16.53 3.85
N ARG A 120 -20.08 -15.93 4.01
CA ARG A 120 -19.50 -15.57 5.32
C ARG A 120 -19.97 -14.22 5.85
N GLY A 121 -20.78 -13.48 5.09
CA GLY A 121 -21.25 -12.14 5.44
C GLY A 121 -20.21 -11.04 5.30
N GLU A 122 -19.08 -11.32 4.64
CA GLU A 122 -17.95 -10.38 4.49
C GLU A 122 -18.23 -9.31 3.43
N ILE A 123 -19.15 -9.59 2.51
CA ILE A 123 -19.58 -8.66 1.46
C ILE A 123 -21.10 -8.67 1.34
N ASP A 124 -21.68 -7.56 0.91
CA ASP A 124 -23.09 -7.46 0.58
C ASP A 124 -23.42 -8.02 -0.83
N LEU A 125 -24.67 -7.84 -1.27
CA LEU A 125 -25.12 -8.28 -2.60
C LEU A 125 -24.45 -7.52 -3.75
N HIS A 126 -23.88 -6.35 -3.48
CA HIS A 126 -23.16 -5.51 -4.43
C HIS A 126 -21.65 -5.80 -4.41
N GLY A 127 -21.18 -6.64 -3.49
CA GLY A 127 -19.77 -6.98 -3.30
C GLY A 127 -19.02 -5.96 -2.46
N ALA A 128 -19.69 -5.01 -1.82
CA ALA A 128 -19.08 -4.08 -0.89
C ALA A 128 -18.77 -4.80 0.43
N PRO A 129 -17.59 -4.58 1.03
CA PRO A 129 -17.24 -5.23 2.29
C PRO A 129 -18.20 -4.81 3.40
N ARG A 130 -18.49 -5.75 4.31
CA ARG A 130 -19.40 -5.55 5.43
C ARG A 130 -18.90 -6.31 6.65
N TYR A 131 -18.89 -5.64 7.80
CA TYR A 131 -18.73 -6.28 9.10
C TYR A 131 -20.04 -6.22 9.87
N ALA A 132 -20.42 -7.33 10.48
CA ALA A 132 -21.59 -7.42 11.36
C ALA A 132 -21.11 -7.94 12.72
N PRO A 133 -21.00 -7.06 13.73
CA PRO A 133 -20.53 -7.44 15.06
C PRO A 133 -21.35 -8.61 15.64
N PRO A 134 -20.72 -9.75 16.01
CA PRO A 134 -21.42 -10.90 16.56
C PRO A 134 -22.04 -10.66 17.94
N HIS A 135 -21.49 -9.71 18.70
CA HIS A 135 -21.93 -9.35 20.04
C HIS A 135 -22.50 -7.92 20.07
N PRO A 136 -23.42 -7.60 21.00
CA PRO A 136 -23.85 -6.23 21.23
C PRO A 136 -22.64 -5.32 21.50
N VAL A 137 -22.66 -4.12 20.93
CA VAL A 137 -21.62 -3.13 21.17
C VAL A 137 -21.93 -2.38 22.46
N ASP A 138 -20.92 -2.28 23.33
CA ASP A 138 -20.95 -1.52 24.57
C ASP A 138 -20.02 -0.30 24.44
N GLU A 139 -20.62 0.87 24.26
CA GLU A 139 -19.88 2.13 24.09
C GLU A 139 -19.08 2.51 25.35
N ASP A 140 -19.55 2.12 26.55
CA ASP A 140 -18.82 2.39 27.80
C ASP A 140 -17.57 1.50 27.88
N ALA A 141 -17.65 0.26 27.38
CA ALA A 141 -16.50 -0.63 27.26
C ALA A 141 -15.47 -0.09 26.26
N LEU A 142 -15.91 0.39 25.08
CA LEU A 142 -15.03 1.01 24.09
C LEU A 142 -14.33 2.26 24.61
N ALA A 143 -15.03 3.08 25.40
CA ALA A 143 -14.47 4.27 26.03
C ALA A 143 -13.46 3.96 27.14
N ALA A 144 -13.52 2.78 27.75
CA ALA A 144 -12.61 2.35 28.80
C ALA A 144 -11.25 1.84 28.27
N ILE A 145 -11.17 1.48 26.98
CA ILE A 145 -9.94 1.01 26.33
C ILE A 145 -8.94 2.17 26.20
N ASP A 146 -7.71 1.95 26.67
CA ASP A 146 -6.59 2.88 26.43
C ASP A 146 -6.06 2.69 25.00
N TRP A 147 -6.69 3.39 24.05
CA TRP A 147 -6.32 3.33 22.64
C TRP A 147 -4.90 3.82 22.36
N HIS A 148 -4.38 4.74 23.19
CA HIS A 148 -3.01 5.21 23.05
C HIS A 148 -2.02 4.08 23.34
N ASP A 149 -2.28 3.29 24.38
CA ASP A 149 -1.46 2.14 24.73
C ASP A 149 -1.62 1.00 23.71
N VAL A 150 -2.85 0.73 23.24
CA VAL A 150 -3.14 -0.27 22.21
C VAL A 150 -2.35 -0.01 20.92
N HIS A 151 -2.47 1.19 20.35
CA HIS A 151 -1.85 1.54 19.07
C HIS A 151 -0.39 1.96 19.19
N GLY A 152 -0.02 2.65 20.27
CA GLY A 152 1.34 3.17 20.47
C GLY A 152 2.33 2.12 20.98
N ARG A 153 1.86 1.11 21.74
CA ARG A 153 2.74 0.12 22.39
C ARG A 153 2.34 -1.32 22.12
N LEU A 154 1.12 -1.74 22.44
CA LEU A 154 0.74 -3.16 22.50
C LEU A 154 0.72 -3.82 21.11
N LEU A 155 0.07 -3.20 20.13
CA LEU A 155 0.07 -3.67 18.74
C LEU A 155 1.49 -3.73 18.15
N PRO A 156 2.29 -2.65 18.19
CA PRO A 156 3.68 -2.68 17.75
C PRO A 156 4.51 -3.78 18.44
N LEU A 157 4.36 -3.94 19.75
CA LEU A 157 5.11 -4.94 20.52
C LEU A 157 4.79 -6.36 20.06
N TRP A 158 3.51 -6.69 19.87
CA TRP A 158 3.07 -7.98 19.33
C TRP A 158 3.66 -8.25 17.94
N VAL A 159 3.63 -7.27 17.04
CA VAL A 159 4.15 -7.41 15.68
C VAL A 159 5.68 -7.53 15.65
N ILE A 160 6.38 -6.74 16.47
CA ILE A 160 7.85 -6.80 16.60
C ILE A 160 8.30 -8.14 17.18
N THR A 161 7.65 -8.64 18.23
CA THR A 161 7.99 -9.94 18.84
C THR A 161 7.75 -11.08 17.87
N LYS A 162 6.65 -11.04 17.11
CA LYS A 162 6.34 -12.01 16.04
C LYS A 162 7.36 -12.00 14.90
N SER A 163 7.89 -10.83 14.54
CA SER A 163 8.85 -10.67 13.44
C SER A 163 10.32 -10.87 13.86
N THR A 164 10.62 -10.87 15.16
CA THR A 164 11.98 -10.99 15.69
C THR A 164 12.59 -12.38 15.43
N ARG A 165 13.76 -12.42 14.79
CA ARG A 165 14.49 -13.68 14.50
C ARG A 165 15.77 -13.88 15.32
N ARG A 166 16.11 -12.93 16.20
CA ARG A 166 17.37 -12.92 16.94
C ARG A 166 17.38 -13.84 18.17
N LEU A 167 16.20 -14.33 18.59
CA LEU A 167 16.03 -15.17 19.77
C LEU A 167 15.80 -16.65 19.40
N PRO A 168 16.17 -17.60 20.29
CA PRO A 168 15.76 -19.00 20.18
C PRO A 168 14.25 -19.15 19.99
N GLU A 169 13.81 -20.22 19.33
CA GLU A 169 12.41 -20.40 18.95
C GLU A 169 11.45 -20.44 20.15
N ASP A 170 11.80 -21.13 21.23
CA ASP A 170 10.94 -21.24 22.41
C ASP A 170 10.79 -19.90 23.14
N GLU A 171 11.89 -19.14 23.27
CA GLU A 171 11.87 -17.80 23.88
C GLU A 171 11.05 -16.82 23.03
N ARG A 172 11.20 -16.89 21.70
CA ARG A 172 10.40 -16.07 20.78
C ARG A 172 8.91 -16.37 20.92
N ARG A 173 8.51 -17.65 20.95
CA ARG A 173 7.11 -18.06 21.11
C ARG A 173 6.54 -17.60 22.47
N ALA A 174 7.34 -17.69 23.53
CA ALA A 174 6.92 -17.21 24.85
C ALA A 174 6.68 -15.69 24.86
N ARG A 175 7.61 -14.90 24.29
CA ARG A 175 7.47 -13.43 24.20
C ARG A 175 6.33 -12.99 23.27
N GLU A 176 6.15 -13.68 22.15
CA GLU A 176 5.01 -13.45 21.25
C GLU A 176 3.69 -13.70 21.96
N HIS A 177 3.58 -14.82 22.70
CA HIS A 177 2.39 -15.15 23.47
C HIS A 177 2.12 -14.15 24.60
N GLU A 178 3.16 -13.71 25.32
CA GLU A 178 3.06 -12.68 26.35
C GLU A 178 2.56 -11.34 25.77
N ALA A 179 3.21 -10.86 24.69
CA ALA A 179 2.82 -9.62 24.03
C ALA A 179 1.38 -9.67 23.48
N TYR A 180 0.97 -10.79 22.89
CA TYR A 180 -0.40 -10.97 22.44
C TYR A 180 -1.39 -11.05 23.62
N SER A 181 -1.01 -11.68 24.72
CA SER A 181 -1.87 -11.77 25.91
C SER A 181 -2.10 -10.40 26.54
N GLU A 182 -1.10 -9.51 26.56
CA GLU A 182 -1.28 -8.12 26.98
C GLU A 182 -2.24 -7.37 26.08
N LEU A 183 -2.07 -7.47 24.75
CA LEU A 183 -2.99 -6.86 23.78
C LEU A 183 -4.42 -7.38 23.95
N ARG A 184 -4.58 -8.70 24.07
CA ARG A 184 -5.85 -9.37 24.31
C ARG A 184 -6.51 -8.87 25.60
N TYR A 185 -5.73 -8.70 26.68
CA TYR A 185 -6.25 -8.18 27.95
C TYR A 185 -6.73 -6.74 27.83
N ALA A 186 -6.00 -5.88 27.13
CA ALA A 186 -6.39 -4.48 26.90
C ALA A 186 -7.68 -4.34 26.08
N LEU A 187 -7.99 -5.31 25.23
CA LEU A 187 -9.22 -5.35 24.41
C LEU A 187 -10.34 -6.20 25.04
N ALA A 188 -10.13 -6.77 26.23
CA ALA A 188 -11.01 -7.81 26.78
C ALA A 188 -12.44 -7.33 27.07
N ASP A 189 -12.62 -6.03 27.30
CA ASP A 189 -13.91 -5.43 27.58
C ASP A 189 -14.81 -5.36 26.33
N ASP A 190 -14.24 -5.45 25.11
CA ASP A 190 -15.00 -5.54 23.87
C ASP A 190 -14.81 -6.94 23.20
N PRO A 191 -15.82 -7.82 23.25
CA PRO A 191 -15.72 -9.16 22.68
C PRO A 191 -15.66 -9.19 21.15
N ASN A 192 -16.12 -8.14 20.46
CA ASN A 192 -16.04 -8.06 18.99
C ASN A 192 -14.60 -7.79 18.54
N LEU A 193 -13.92 -6.83 19.18
CA LEU A 193 -12.50 -6.54 18.95
C LEU A 193 -11.62 -7.74 19.30
N LEU A 194 -11.90 -8.38 20.44
CA LEU A 194 -11.20 -9.59 20.86
C LEU A 194 -11.33 -10.71 19.82
N GLY A 195 -12.54 -10.91 19.28
CA GLY A 195 -12.81 -11.90 18.24
C GLY A 195 -12.04 -11.63 16.94
N LEU A 196 -11.96 -10.36 16.51
CA LEU A 196 -11.18 -9.96 15.33
C LEU A 196 -9.69 -10.28 15.50
N PHE A 197 -9.10 -9.92 16.65
CA PHE A 197 -7.68 -10.16 16.92
C PHE A 197 -7.35 -11.64 17.12
N ASP A 198 -8.22 -12.40 17.81
CA ASP A 198 -8.02 -13.84 18.00
C ASP A 198 -7.99 -14.58 16.67
N GLU A 199 -8.87 -14.20 15.75
CA GLU A 199 -8.87 -14.78 14.41
C GLU A 199 -7.67 -14.32 13.59
N LEU A 200 -7.26 -13.04 13.71
CA LEU A 200 -6.10 -12.50 13.02
C LEU A 200 -4.81 -13.22 13.47
N GLU A 201 -4.63 -13.42 14.78
CA GLU A 201 -3.51 -14.19 15.33
C GLU A 201 -3.51 -15.62 14.77
N ALA A 202 -4.66 -16.31 14.80
CA ALA A 202 -4.77 -17.66 14.27
C ALA A 202 -4.42 -17.71 12.76
N ALA A 203 -4.93 -16.76 11.98
CA ALA A 203 -4.66 -16.67 10.55
C ALA A 203 -3.16 -16.44 10.25
N LEU A 204 -2.53 -15.54 10.99
CA LEU A 204 -1.11 -15.24 10.84
C LEU A 204 -0.19 -16.38 11.32
N ARG A 205 -0.63 -17.20 12.28
CA ARG A 205 0.13 -18.32 12.83
C ARG A 205 0.07 -19.58 11.96
N GLU A 206 -1.10 -19.87 11.39
CA GLU A 206 -1.34 -21.13 10.66
C GLU A 206 -0.84 -21.07 9.21
N ASP A 207 -1.36 -20.14 8.42
CA ASP A 207 -1.03 -19.98 7.00
C ASP A 207 -1.28 -18.54 6.55
N PRO A 208 -0.37 -17.59 6.88
CA PRO A 208 -0.54 -16.18 6.56
C PRO A 208 -0.67 -15.91 5.04
N ILE A 209 -0.06 -16.74 4.18
CA ILE A 209 -0.12 -16.56 2.73
C ILE A 209 -1.44 -17.09 2.19
N GLY A 210 -1.83 -18.32 2.54
CA GLY A 210 -3.10 -18.90 2.12
C GLY A 210 -4.31 -18.17 2.71
N ARG A 211 -4.14 -17.48 3.84
CA ARG A 211 -5.17 -16.67 4.51
C ARG A 211 -5.00 -15.16 4.31
N ALA A 212 -4.18 -14.70 3.37
CA ALA A 212 -3.93 -13.27 3.16
C ALA A 212 -5.23 -12.45 3.01
N ARG A 213 -6.19 -12.93 2.19
CA ARG A 213 -7.49 -12.25 2.05
C ARG A 213 -8.31 -12.17 3.34
N ARG A 214 -8.17 -13.18 4.21
CA ARG A 214 -8.85 -13.19 5.51
C ARG A 214 -8.18 -12.20 6.45
N VAL A 215 -6.85 -12.12 6.43
CA VAL A 215 -6.08 -11.10 7.14
C VAL A 215 -6.51 -9.70 6.69
N ASP A 216 -6.57 -9.46 5.37
CA ASP A 216 -7.03 -8.17 4.81
C ASP A 216 -8.45 -7.82 5.26
N TYR A 217 -9.38 -8.78 5.22
CA TYR A 217 -10.74 -8.58 5.71
C TYR A 217 -10.79 -8.25 7.21
N LEU A 218 -10.02 -8.95 8.05
CA LEU A 218 -10.02 -8.72 9.50
C LEU A 218 -9.46 -7.33 9.86
N LEU A 219 -8.46 -6.86 9.11
CA LEU A 219 -7.91 -5.52 9.25
C LEU A 219 -8.89 -4.45 8.80
N TRP A 220 -9.53 -4.66 7.66
CA TRP A 220 -10.61 -3.79 7.19
C TRP A 220 -11.75 -3.75 8.22
N ALA A 221 -12.22 -4.90 8.71
CA ALA A 221 -13.30 -4.99 9.69
C ALA A 221 -12.95 -4.32 11.02
N TYR A 222 -11.68 -4.38 11.43
CA TYR A 222 -11.20 -3.64 12.60
C TYR A 222 -11.30 -2.13 12.39
N ASN A 223 -10.78 -1.61 11.28
CA ASN A 223 -10.87 -0.17 10.98
C ASN A 223 -12.34 0.27 10.78
N ASP A 224 -13.16 -0.52 10.07
CA ASP A 224 -14.59 -0.27 9.88
C ASP A 224 -15.34 -0.22 11.22
N TYR A 225 -14.99 -1.11 12.16
CA TYR A 225 -15.55 -1.09 13.51
C TYR A 225 -15.15 0.17 14.28
N LEU A 226 -13.87 0.56 14.26
CA LEU A 226 -13.43 1.81 14.89
C LEU A 226 -14.14 3.03 14.27
N ASP A 227 -14.27 3.06 12.95
CA ASP A 227 -14.95 4.11 12.19
C ASP A 227 -16.44 4.20 12.56
N ALA A 228 -17.14 3.07 12.63
CA ALA A 228 -18.57 2.99 12.97
C ALA A 228 -18.88 3.52 14.38
N HIS A 229 -17.90 3.44 15.28
CA HIS A 229 -17.99 3.90 16.68
C HIS A 229 -17.21 5.20 16.94
N ALA A 230 -16.82 5.92 15.88
CA ALA A 230 -16.11 7.20 15.96
C ALA A 230 -14.84 7.18 16.84
N ILE A 231 -14.15 6.04 16.89
CA ILE A 231 -12.87 5.88 17.57
C ILE A 231 -11.77 6.40 16.63
N PRO A 232 -11.00 7.44 17.01
CA PRO A 232 -10.12 8.17 16.09
C PRO A 232 -8.77 7.46 15.89
N TRP A 233 -8.81 6.18 15.54
CA TRP A 233 -7.63 5.34 15.38
C TRP A 233 -7.73 4.48 14.14
N ARG A 234 -6.57 4.20 13.53
CA ARG A 234 -6.48 3.39 12.32
C ARG A 234 -5.26 2.51 12.35
N LEU A 235 -5.40 1.29 11.82
CA LEU A 235 -4.32 0.35 11.61
C LEU A 235 -4.15 0.08 10.11
N GLU A 236 -3.02 0.50 9.55
CA GLU A 236 -2.56 0.05 8.25
C GLU A 236 -1.68 -1.19 8.44
N ALA A 237 -1.81 -2.19 7.59
CA ALA A 237 -0.95 -3.35 7.66
C ALA A 237 -0.69 -3.96 6.29
N THR A 238 0.47 -4.59 6.15
CA THR A 238 0.88 -5.27 4.92
C THR A 238 1.56 -6.59 5.24
N LEU A 239 1.30 -7.61 4.41
CA LEU A 239 2.01 -8.87 4.48
C LEU A 239 3.17 -8.86 3.48
N HIS A 240 4.38 -8.61 3.98
CA HIS A 240 5.56 -8.52 3.16
C HIS A 240 6.18 -9.89 2.87
N LEU A 241 6.28 -10.26 1.59
CA LEU A 241 6.89 -11.51 1.13
C LEU A 241 8.33 -11.28 0.68
N ARG A 242 9.30 -11.72 1.49
CA ARG A 242 10.72 -11.71 1.06
C ARG A 242 11.01 -12.89 0.15
N ARG A 243 11.76 -12.67 -0.95
CA ARG A 243 12.15 -13.68 -1.97
C ARG A 243 12.66 -15.03 -1.43
N ARG A 244 13.20 -15.10 -0.21
CA ARG A 244 13.67 -16.33 0.47
C ARG A 244 13.31 -16.37 1.96
N GLY A 245 12.23 -15.71 2.37
CA GLY A 245 11.87 -15.56 3.78
C GLY A 245 10.45 -16.00 4.10
N ARG A 246 10.20 -16.29 5.37
CA ARG A 246 8.84 -16.31 5.91
C ARG A 246 8.17 -14.95 5.68
N PRO A 247 6.85 -14.91 5.39
CA PRO A 247 6.09 -13.67 5.34
C PRO A 247 6.27 -12.89 6.63
N THR A 248 6.42 -11.58 6.50
CA THR A 248 6.48 -10.67 7.65
C THR A 248 5.23 -9.80 7.63
N PHE A 249 4.46 -9.87 8.71
CA PHE A 249 3.36 -8.94 8.94
C PHE A 249 3.94 -7.63 9.47
N LEU A 250 3.65 -6.52 8.78
CA LEU A 250 4.09 -5.18 9.16
C LEU A 250 2.86 -4.32 9.38
N THR A 251 2.88 -3.53 10.45
CA THR A 251 1.77 -2.64 10.82
C THR A 251 2.26 -1.22 10.96
N ARG A 252 1.37 -0.26 10.69
CA ARG A 252 1.50 1.14 11.01
C ARG A 252 0.21 1.61 11.68
N SER A 253 0.31 2.13 12.89
CA SER A 253 -0.81 2.64 13.66
C SER A 253 -0.86 4.15 13.60
N TYR A 254 -2.06 4.68 13.39
CA TYR A 254 -2.32 6.10 13.25
C TYR A 254 -3.42 6.55 14.21
N GLU A 255 -3.25 7.77 14.71
CA GLU A 255 -4.31 8.56 15.31
C GLU A 255 -4.91 9.46 14.23
N VAL A 256 -6.24 9.45 14.12
CA VAL A 256 -6.99 10.28 13.18
C VAL A 256 -7.24 11.63 13.84
N LEU A 257 -6.47 12.65 13.46
CA LEU A 257 -6.60 13.99 14.05
C LEU A 257 -7.79 14.77 13.49
N HIS A 258 -8.06 14.58 12.20
CA HIS A 258 -9.23 15.15 11.51
C HIS A 258 -9.80 14.14 10.51
N ASP A 259 -11.13 14.09 10.44
CA ASP A 259 -11.91 13.32 9.46
C ASP A 259 -12.94 14.26 8.84
N LEU A 260 -12.69 14.62 7.58
CA LEU A 260 -13.34 15.71 6.87
C LEU A 260 -14.01 15.17 5.60
N ARG A 261 -14.91 15.96 5.03
CA ARG A 261 -15.52 15.66 3.72
C ARG A 261 -15.50 16.89 2.82
N ASP A 262 -15.10 16.70 1.58
CA ASP A 262 -15.21 17.76 0.57
C ASP A 262 -16.69 18.04 0.23
N PRO A 263 -16.99 19.10 -0.55
CA PRO A 263 -18.37 19.41 -0.94
C PRO A 263 -19.08 18.32 -1.75
N ALA A 264 -18.34 17.41 -2.39
CA ALA A 264 -18.87 16.27 -3.12
C ALA A 264 -19.08 15.02 -2.23
N GLY A 265 -18.64 15.09 -0.97
CA GLY A 265 -18.77 14.02 0.02
C GLY A 265 -17.59 13.06 0.10
N HIS A 266 -16.53 13.29 -0.69
CA HIS A 266 -15.29 12.52 -0.63
C HIS A 266 -14.61 12.73 0.73
N ARG A 267 -14.21 11.63 1.36
CA ARG A 267 -13.64 11.65 2.71
C ARG A 267 -12.14 11.95 2.66
N LEU A 268 -11.66 12.75 3.61
CA LEU A 268 -10.26 13.11 3.81
C LEU A 268 -9.90 12.96 5.28
N ARG A 269 -8.78 12.29 5.58
CA ARG A 269 -8.28 12.10 6.93
C ARG A 269 -6.86 12.60 7.08
N LEU A 270 -6.62 13.35 8.14
CA LEU A 270 -5.29 13.82 8.53
C LEU A 270 -4.79 12.96 9.69
N LEU A 271 -3.70 12.23 9.46
CA LEU A 271 -3.23 11.16 10.33
C LEU A 271 -1.89 11.52 10.98
N ARG A 272 -1.75 11.18 12.26
CA ARG A 272 -0.48 11.19 12.99
C ARG A 272 -0.07 9.75 13.26
N ARG A 273 1.17 9.39 12.95
CA ARG A 273 1.74 8.09 13.29
C ARG A 273 1.86 7.97 14.81
N ALA A 274 1.32 6.88 15.35
CA ALA A 274 1.30 6.63 16.79
C ALA A 274 2.32 5.59 17.23
N ASP A 275 2.71 4.67 16.34
CA ASP A 275 3.75 3.69 16.66
C ASP A 275 5.16 4.25 16.47
N LEU A 276 6.10 3.68 17.23
CA LEU A 276 7.53 3.99 17.15
C LEU A 276 8.30 2.91 16.38
N THR A 277 7.63 2.25 15.41
CA THR A 277 8.29 1.23 14.60
C THR A 277 9.20 1.89 13.56
N ASN A 278 10.23 1.16 13.11
CA ASN A 278 11.13 1.62 12.05
C ASN A 278 10.62 1.24 10.64
N VAL A 279 9.31 1.05 10.48
CA VAL A 279 8.71 0.76 9.18
C VAL A 279 8.60 2.07 8.40
N ASP A 280 9.28 2.18 7.27
CA ASP A 280 9.27 3.40 6.46
C ASP A 280 7.88 3.68 5.88
N GLU A 281 7.45 4.94 5.93
CA GLU A 281 6.28 5.44 5.22
C GLU A 281 6.76 6.11 3.94
N GLY A 282 6.68 5.38 2.83
CA GLY A 282 7.20 5.83 1.53
C GLY A 282 6.31 6.84 0.80
N PHE A 283 5.38 7.50 1.47
CA PHE A 283 4.38 8.38 0.86
C PHE A 283 3.93 9.51 1.81
N LEU A 284 3.55 10.65 1.25
CA LEU A 284 2.95 11.77 2.01
C LEU A 284 1.45 11.55 2.27
N GLY A 285 0.81 10.80 1.39
CA GLY A 285 -0.59 10.39 1.47
C GLY A 285 -0.85 9.20 0.55
N HIS A 286 -2.00 8.56 0.71
CA HIS A 286 -2.50 7.55 -0.23
C HIS A 286 -4.01 7.34 -0.04
N THR A 287 -4.60 6.61 -0.97
CA THR A 287 -5.94 6.01 -0.86
C THR A 287 -5.83 4.50 -0.68
N THR A 288 -6.71 3.89 0.12
CA THR A 288 -6.81 2.42 0.29
C THR A 288 -7.97 1.79 -0.49
N GLY A 289 -8.81 2.61 -1.12
CA GLY A 289 -10.07 2.19 -1.75
C GLY A 289 -11.19 1.92 -0.72
N GLY A 290 -12.45 1.92 -1.15
CA GLY A 290 -13.55 1.36 -0.37
C GLY A 290 -14.01 2.20 0.84
N GLY A 291 -14.33 3.48 0.63
CA GLY A 291 -14.96 4.33 1.65
C GLY A 291 -14.02 4.90 2.73
N ASP A 292 -12.79 4.40 2.80
CA ASP A 292 -11.71 4.91 3.66
C ASP A 292 -11.32 6.36 3.32
N GLY A 293 -11.43 6.73 2.04
CA GLY A 293 -11.10 8.06 1.55
C GLY A 293 -9.61 8.34 1.40
N ALA A 294 -9.29 9.63 1.29
CA ALA A 294 -7.93 10.14 1.18
C ALA A 294 -7.27 10.17 2.56
N LEU A 295 -6.08 9.59 2.69
CA LEU A 295 -5.32 9.55 3.93
C LEU A 295 -4.03 10.39 3.77
N VAL A 296 -3.80 11.33 4.68
CA VAL A 296 -2.61 12.22 4.64
C VAL A 296 -1.77 12.01 5.90
N MET A 297 -0.50 11.69 5.71
CA MET A 297 0.45 11.34 6.78
C MET A 297 1.19 12.58 7.25
N LEU A 298 0.71 13.21 8.33
CA LEU A 298 1.20 14.51 8.77
C LEU A 298 2.67 14.48 9.22
N ASP A 299 3.18 13.36 9.75
CA ASP A 299 4.59 13.24 10.13
C ASP A 299 5.52 13.27 8.90
N GLN A 300 5.13 12.64 7.78
CA GLN A 300 5.89 12.71 6.53
C GLN A 300 5.79 14.10 5.90
N VAL A 301 4.61 14.72 5.97
CA VAL A 301 4.41 16.10 5.52
C VAL A 301 5.22 17.08 6.37
N LEU A 302 5.33 16.86 7.68
CA LEU A 302 6.18 17.63 8.59
C LEU A 302 7.65 17.53 8.17
N GLU A 303 8.15 16.31 7.94
CA GLU A 303 9.53 16.10 7.48
C GLU A 303 9.79 16.84 6.16
N PHE A 304 8.87 16.74 5.21
CA PHE A 304 8.94 17.46 3.93
C PHE A 304 8.93 18.99 4.13
N GLY A 305 7.97 19.50 4.89
CA GLY A 305 7.80 20.94 5.15
C GLY A 305 9.01 21.54 5.85
N VAL A 306 9.56 20.84 6.83
CA VAL A 306 10.74 21.26 7.62
C VAL A 306 12.02 21.25 6.78
N ARG A 307 12.16 20.34 5.82
CA ARG A 307 13.37 20.22 4.99
C ARG A 307 13.35 21.04 3.72
N HIS A 308 12.22 21.05 3.00
CA HIS A 308 12.14 21.65 1.68
C HIS A 308 11.45 23.01 1.71
N VAL A 309 10.36 23.15 2.47
CA VAL A 309 9.53 24.37 2.39
C VAL A 309 10.03 25.47 3.32
N TRP A 310 10.36 25.15 4.57
CA TRP A 310 10.75 26.14 5.58
C TRP A 310 11.98 26.96 5.15
N PRO A 311 13.08 26.38 4.63
CA PRO A 311 14.21 27.17 4.12
C PRO A 311 13.84 28.13 2.98
N MET A 312 12.87 27.77 2.13
CA MET A 312 12.41 28.61 1.01
C MET A 312 11.71 29.89 1.44
N LEU A 313 11.21 29.94 2.68
CA LEU A 313 10.53 31.11 3.19
C LEU A 313 11.47 32.31 3.34
N HIS A 314 12.79 32.10 3.37
CA HIS A 314 13.78 33.16 3.47
C HIS A 314 14.59 33.37 2.17
N GLY A 315 14.33 34.49 1.47
CA GLY A 315 14.94 34.80 0.17
C GLY A 315 16.47 34.88 0.12
N GLY A 316 17.12 35.16 1.24
CA GLY A 316 18.59 35.09 1.33
C GLY A 316 19.16 33.68 1.23
N LEU A 317 18.32 32.64 1.23
CA LEU A 317 18.73 31.24 1.15
C LEU A 317 18.55 30.64 -0.26
N ASP A 318 17.95 31.36 -1.21
CA ASP A 318 17.59 30.81 -2.53
C ASP A 318 18.78 30.15 -3.25
N ALA A 319 19.98 30.74 -3.17
CA ALA A 319 21.20 30.18 -3.77
C ALA A 319 21.75 28.92 -3.07
N ARG A 320 21.28 28.62 -1.86
CA ARG A 320 21.69 27.47 -1.02
C ARG A 320 20.72 26.29 -1.14
N LEU A 321 19.56 26.49 -1.75
CA LEU A 321 18.59 25.41 -2.02
C LEU A 321 19.11 24.47 -3.12
N PRO A 322 18.60 23.23 -3.19
CA PRO A 322 18.82 22.33 -4.32
C PRO A 322 18.46 22.99 -5.66
N GLU A 323 19.21 22.69 -6.72
CA GLU A 323 19.07 23.37 -8.03
C GLU A 323 17.64 23.30 -8.59
N ARG A 324 17.01 22.12 -8.51
CA ARG A 324 15.63 21.85 -8.97
C ARG A 324 14.56 22.61 -8.18
N GLU A 325 14.91 23.16 -7.02
CA GLU A 325 13.98 23.82 -6.11
C GLU A 325 14.07 25.36 -6.15
N ARG A 326 15.22 25.90 -6.59
CA ARG A 326 15.49 27.36 -6.54
C ARG A 326 14.46 28.18 -7.29
N GLY A 327 14.05 27.70 -8.47
CA GLY A 327 13.09 28.39 -9.33
C GLY A 327 11.69 28.48 -8.70
N LEU A 328 11.33 27.53 -7.83
CA LEU A 328 10.04 27.44 -7.15
C LEU A 328 9.95 28.33 -5.91
N ALA A 329 11.07 28.61 -5.25
CA ALA A 329 11.10 29.31 -3.97
C ALA A 329 10.32 30.64 -3.94
N PRO A 330 10.39 31.53 -4.95
CA PRO A 330 9.60 32.76 -4.95
C PRO A 330 8.08 32.52 -4.98
N PHE A 331 7.64 31.44 -5.63
CA PHE A 331 6.23 31.10 -5.78
C PHE A 331 5.67 30.46 -4.51
N VAL A 332 6.39 29.47 -3.98
CA VAL A 332 6.05 28.80 -2.72
C VAL A 332 5.99 29.82 -1.58
N ARG A 333 6.93 30.78 -1.54
CA ARG A 333 6.91 31.87 -0.56
C ARG A 333 5.67 32.77 -0.68
N ARG A 334 5.21 33.06 -1.91
CA ARG A 334 3.98 33.84 -2.13
C ARG A 334 2.74 33.07 -1.67
N GLU A 335 2.66 31.78 -1.97
CA GLU A 335 1.56 30.93 -1.47
C GLU A 335 1.56 30.87 0.06
N ALA A 336 2.73 30.62 0.68
CA ALA A 336 2.89 30.58 2.13
C ALA A 336 2.48 31.90 2.81
N LEU A 337 2.85 33.05 2.23
CA LEU A 337 2.48 34.37 2.76
C LEU A 337 0.96 34.60 2.73
N GLY A 338 0.25 34.04 1.75
CA GLY A 338 -1.20 34.12 1.64
C GLY A 338 -1.94 33.12 2.55
N ALA A 339 -1.32 31.98 2.85
CA ALA A 339 -1.95 30.88 3.58
C ALA A 339 -1.68 30.93 5.10
N LEU A 340 -0.47 31.31 5.52
CA LEU A 340 -0.07 31.29 6.92
C LEU A 340 -0.46 32.58 7.64
N GLU A 341 -0.72 32.47 8.94
CA GLU A 341 -0.92 33.66 9.78
C GLU A 341 0.37 34.48 9.84
N ALA A 342 0.26 35.82 9.78
CA ALA A 342 1.40 36.71 9.69
C ALA A 342 2.47 36.48 10.78
N PRO A 343 2.12 36.29 12.08
CA PRO A 343 3.13 35.97 13.10
C PRO A 343 3.86 34.65 12.85
N ALA A 344 3.15 33.61 12.39
CA ALA A 344 3.75 32.32 12.08
C ALA A 344 4.69 32.41 10.88
N TYR A 345 4.27 33.08 9.80
CA TYR A 345 5.11 33.31 8.63
C TYR A 345 6.39 34.08 8.99
N THR A 346 6.29 35.17 9.76
CA THR A 346 7.45 35.94 10.20
C THR A 346 8.41 35.08 11.02
N LEU A 347 7.89 34.29 11.97
CA LEU A 347 8.71 33.42 12.80
C LEU A 347 9.46 32.38 11.96
N LEU A 348 8.76 31.71 11.05
CA LEU A 348 9.35 30.73 10.14
C LEU A 348 10.39 31.36 9.22
N HIS A 349 10.11 32.56 8.69
CA HIS A 349 11.04 33.31 7.86
C HIS A 349 12.33 33.64 8.60
N GLU A 350 12.25 34.14 9.83
CA GLU A 350 13.43 34.51 10.63
C GLU A 350 14.26 33.30 11.05
N THR A 351 13.61 32.17 11.35
CA THR A 351 14.25 30.94 11.82
C THR A 351 14.69 30.00 10.69
N ALA A 352 14.30 30.26 9.45
CA ALA A 352 14.68 29.44 8.28
C ALA A 352 16.21 29.28 8.12
N VAL A 353 16.99 30.30 8.52
CA VAL A 353 18.47 30.24 8.48
C VAL A 353 19.05 29.21 9.44
N ASP A 354 18.41 28.99 10.58
CA ASP A 354 18.81 28.01 11.58
C ASP A 354 18.45 26.61 11.10
N GLN A 355 17.25 26.45 10.54
CA GLN A 355 16.82 25.19 9.94
C GLN A 355 17.71 24.77 8.76
N GLN A 356 18.04 25.71 7.87
CA GLN A 356 18.98 25.45 6.77
C GLN A 356 20.37 25.05 7.27
N ALA A 357 20.83 25.62 8.39
CA ALA A 357 22.11 25.22 8.99
C ALA A 357 22.09 23.76 9.49
N LEU A 358 20.97 23.30 10.05
CA LEU A 358 20.82 21.88 10.43
C LEU A 358 20.90 20.96 9.20
N ILE A 359 20.19 21.31 8.12
CA ILE A 359 20.15 20.55 6.86
C ILE A 359 21.55 20.43 6.26
N GLU A 360 22.24 21.55 6.04
CA GLU A 360 23.55 21.56 5.39
C GLU A 360 24.61 20.82 6.19
N VAL A 361 24.62 20.96 7.52
CA VAL A 361 25.58 20.25 8.37
C VAL A 361 25.32 18.74 8.33
N ALA A 362 24.06 18.31 8.38
CA ALA A 362 23.73 16.89 8.27
C ALA A 362 24.16 16.32 6.90
N SER A 363 23.86 17.03 5.80
CA SER A 363 24.31 16.64 4.46
C SER A 363 25.83 16.59 4.35
N SER A 364 26.56 17.56 4.93
CA SER A 364 28.03 17.58 4.96
C SER A 364 28.62 16.36 5.69
N ILE A 365 28.07 16.02 6.86
CA ILE A 365 28.47 14.83 7.63
C ILE A 365 28.20 13.56 6.81
N HIS A 366 27.01 13.47 6.20
CA HIS A 366 26.58 12.31 5.42
C HIS A 366 27.40 12.10 4.14
N ALA A 367 27.83 13.18 3.48
CA ALA A 367 28.67 13.11 2.28
C ALA A 367 30.06 12.50 2.52
N ARG A 368 30.55 12.58 3.78
CA ARG A 368 31.82 11.94 4.19
C ARG A 368 31.75 10.42 4.35
N ALA A 369 30.60 9.79 4.09
CA ALA A 369 30.51 8.35 3.98
C ALA A 369 31.51 7.76 2.95
N SER A 370 31.83 8.55 1.92
CA SER A 370 32.84 8.23 0.91
C SER A 370 34.26 8.00 1.48
N CYS A 371 34.62 8.66 2.59
CA CYS A 371 35.89 8.44 3.28
C CYS A 371 35.79 7.44 4.45
N GLY A 372 34.64 6.78 4.63
CA GLY A 372 34.40 5.79 5.67
C GLY A 372 33.70 6.32 6.93
N ASN A 373 33.18 7.56 6.93
CA ASN A 373 32.41 8.08 8.05
C ASN A 373 31.10 7.29 8.24
N THR A 374 30.90 6.73 9.44
CA THR A 374 29.69 6.00 9.82
C THR A 374 28.73 6.82 10.66
N PHE A 375 29.13 7.99 11.15
CA PHE A 375 28.26 8.85 11.94
C PHE A 375 27.15 9.44 11.06
N ARG A 376 25.92 9.35 11.55
CA ARG A 376 24.72 9.81 10.85
C ARG A 376 23.81 10.51 11.85
N ILE A 377 23.30 11.65 11.42
CA ILE A 377 22.14 12.28 12.05
C ILE A 377 20.90 11.74 11.34
N TYR A 378 20.07 11.00 12.08
CA TYR A 378 18.85 10.41 11.58
C TYR A 378 17.68 11.33 11.96
N GLY A 379 17.04 11.93 10.95
CA GLY A 379 15.99 12.93 11.16
C GLY A 379 16.55 14.28 11.60
N LEU A 380 16.00 15.36 11.06
CA LEU A 380 16.27 16.71 11.53
C LEU A 380 15.00 17.23 12.19
N PRO A 381 14.94 17.27 13.52
CA PRO A 381 13.76 17.72 14.23
C PRO A 381 13.55 19.22 14.02
N TRP A 382 12.28 19.64 14.02
CA TRP A 382 11.86 21.02 13.83
C TRP A 382 12.37 21.99 14.92
N ASN A 383 12.65 21.48 16.12
CA ASN A 383 13.13 22.23 17.29
C ASN A 383 14.62 22.04 17.58
N GLY A 384 15.37 21.40 16.67
CA GLY A 384 16.78 21.07 16.91
C GLY A 384 16.98 19.77 17.69
N LEU A 385 18.24 19.32 17.78
CA LEU A 385 18.56 18.01 18.32
C LEU A 385 18.14 17.82 19.77
N GLU A 386 17.65 16.62 20.08
CA GLU A 386 17.36 16.20 21.45
C GLU A 386 18.66 15.98 22.25
N PRO A 387 18.63 16.06 23.59
CA PRO A 387 19.82 15.92 24.43
C PRO A 387 20.67 14.66 24.19
N PRO A 388 20.10 13.47 23.91
CA PRO A 388 20.89 12.29 23.53
C PRO A 388 21.67 12.49 22.23
N ASP A 389 21.06 13.10 21.21
CA ASP A 389 21.71 13.33 19.92
C ASP A 389 22.78 14.42 20.02
N GLN A 390 22.55 15.44 20.85
CA GLN A 390 23.57 16.44 21.17
C GLN A 390 24.79 15.80 21.84
N ARG A 391 24.59 14.84 22.77
CA ARG A 391 25.70 14.10 23.39
C ARG A 391 26.42 13.23 22.36
N ALA A 392 25.69 12.50 21.53
CA ALA A 392 26.27 11.67 20.46
C ALA A 392 27.13 12.51 19.49
N LEU A 393 26.69 13.74 19.18
CA LEU A 393 27.43 14.70 18.37
C LEU A 393 28.74 15.15 19.05
N VAL A 394 28.71 15.46 20.35
CA VAL A 394 29.91 15.84 21.11
C VAL A 394 30.89 14.67 21.20
N GLU A 395 30.41 13.46 21.44
CA GLU A 395 31.26 12.26 21.46
C GLU A 395 31.89 11.99 20.08
N ALA A 396 31.15 12.21 18.98
CA ALA A 396 31.68 12.10 17.63
C ALA A 396 32.75 13.15 17.33
N LEU A 397 32.57 14.39 17.82
CA LEU A 397 33.58 15.43 17.73
C LEU A 397 34.86 15.04 18.47
N ASP A 398 34.75 14.47 19.68
CA ASP A 398 35.91 14.05 20.47
C ASP A 398 36.69 12.91 19.81
N ARG A 399 35.99 11.96 19.16
CA ARG A 399 36.64 10.91 18.35
C ARG A 399 37.33 11.45 17.09
N SER A 400 36.93 12.63 16.62
CA SER A 400 37.38 13.23 15.36
C SER A 400 38.67 14.06 15.47
N GLN A 401 39.27 14.18 16.66
CA GLN A 401 40.36 15.13 16.94
C GLN A 401 41.69 14.88 16.19
N SER A 402 41.86 13.77 15.45
CA SER A 402 43.12 13.43 14.79
C SER A 402 43.02 12.60 13.50
N GLY A 403 41.83 12.43 12.93
CA GLY A 403 41.60 11.60 11.73
C GLY A 403 41.58 12.38 10.42
N GLU A 404 42.04 11.78 9.33
CA GLU A 404 41.90 12.33 7.96
C GLU A 404 40.44 12.37 7.48
N CYS A 405 39.56 11.54 8.07
CA CYS A 405 38.12 11.52 7.85
C CYS A 405 37.40 11.73 9.20
N PRO A 406 37.25 12.99 9.67
CA PRO A 406 36.55 13.26 10.91
C PRO A 406 35.06 12.91 10.77
N GLU A 407 34.48 12.29 11.80
CA GLU A 407 33.04 12.04 11.85
C GLU A 407 32.30 13.38 11.84
N VAL A 408 32.75 14.31 12.68
CA VAL A 408 32.18 15.65 12.86
C VAL A 408 33.32 16.65 13.12
N THR A 409 33.26 17.81 12.49
CA THR A 409 34.21 18.91 12.74
C THR A 409 33.69 19.86 13.82
N LEU A 410 34.60 20.61 14.47
CA LEU A 410 34.22 21.61 15.49
C LEU A 410 33.23 22.65 14.93
N GLY A 411 33.43 23.09 13.69
CA GLY A 411 32.56 24.07 13.04
C GLY A 411 31.15 23.52 12.78
N GLU A 412 31.03 22.25 12.41
CA GLU A 412 29.74 21.57 12.22
C GLU A 412 29.01 21.40 13.55
N ALA A 413 29.69 20.89 14.58
CA ALA A 413 29.10 20.74 15.91
C ALA A 413 28.62 22.08 16.47
N ALA A 414 29.44 23.13 16.39
CA ALA A 414 29.07 24.46 16.88
C ALA A 414 27.87 25.06 16.14
N ARG A 415 27.80 24.91 14.81
CA ARG A 415 26.66 25.37 14.01
C ARG A 415 25.38 24.62 14.38
N LEU A 416 25.47 23.30 14.48
CA LEU A 416 24.32 22.44 14.68
C LEU A 416 23.75 22.60 16.10
N LEU A 417 24.61 22.63 17.13
CA LEU A 417 24.20 22.90 18.51
C LEU A 417 23.63 24.32 18.65
N GLY A 418 24.28 25.33 18.07
CA GLY A 418 23.81 26.71 18.15
C GLY A 418 22.47 26.93 17.46
N ALA A 419 22.25 26.34 16.29
CA ALA A 419 20.95 26.37 15.61
C ALA A 419 19.89 25.61 16.41
N SER A 420 20.22 24.43 16.94
CA SER A 420 19.31 23.64 17.77
C SER A 420 18.86 24.39 19.03
N GLU A 421 19.79 25.05 19.73
CA GLU A 421 19.48 25.83 20.93
C GLU A 421 18.56 27.03 20.62
N ARG A 422 18.77 27.71 19.49
CA ARG A 422 17.91 28.83 19.07
C ARG A 422 16.50 28.35 18.72
N LEU A 423 16.38 27.31 17.90
CA LEU A 423 15.08 26.72 17.52
C LEU A 423 14.33 26.23 18.76
N GLY A 424 14.98 25.42 19.61
CA GLY A 424 14.35 24.84 20.81
C GLY A 424 13.93 25.87 21.88
N ARG A 425 14.46 27.10 21.83
CA ARG A 425 14.06 28.19 22.75
C ARG A 425 13.09 29.19 22.13
N THR A 426 12.76 29.04 20.85
CA THR A 426 11.90 29.99 20.14
C THR A 426 10.44 29.79 20.55
N PRO A 427 9.80 30.75 21.24
CA PRO A 427 8.40 30.63 21.65
C PRO A 427 7.48 30.55 20.44
N ALA A 428 6.40 29.77 20.54
CA ALA A 428 5.39 29.57 19.49
C ALA A 428 5.94 28.97 18.18
N LEU A 429 7.18 28.47 18.15
CA LEU A 429 7.73 27.81 16.96
C LEU A 429 6.94 26.55 16.61
N ALA A 430 6.55 25.75 17.61
CA ALA A 430 5.73 24.56 17.41
C ALA A 430 4.43 24.90 16.65
N ASP A 431 3.68 25.88 17.15
CA ASP A 431 2.43 26.34 16.55
C ASP A 431 2.63 26.85 15.10
N ALA A 432 3.76 27.50 14.80
CA ALA A 432 4.09 27.96 13.45
C ALA A 432 4.45 26.80 12.51
N VAL A 433 5.22 25.82 12.98
CA VAL A 433 5.57 24.61 12.23
C VAL A 433 4.35 23.73 11.97
N GLU A 434 3.42 23.65 12.93
CA GLU A 434 2.13 22.97 12.73
C GLU A 434 1.28 23.66 11.66
N GLY A 435 1.25 25.00 11.64
CA GLY A 435 0.60 25.78 10.59
C GLY A 435 1.23 25.54 9.21
N LEU A 436 2.57 25.56 9.14
CA LEU A 436 3.32 25.20 7.93
C LEU A 436 2.95 23.80 7.44
N THR A 437 3.01 22.80 8.33
CA THR A 437 2.71 21.40 8.02
C THR A 437 1.29 21.23 7.52
N THR A 438 0.33 21.89 8.16
CA THR A 438 -1.10 21.80 7.78
C THR A 438 -1.36 22.41 6.41
N TRP A 439 -0.72 23.54 6.08
CA TRP A 439 -0.80 24.14 4.75
C TRP A 439 -0.12 23.25 3.69
N VAL A 440 1.07 22.72 3.95
CA VAL A 440 1.75 21.80 3.02
C VAL A 440 0.91 20.52 2.81
N ALA A 441 0.24 20.04 3.84
CA ALA A 441 -0.70 18.91 3.75
C ALA A 441 -1.88 19.20 2.83
N GLY A 442 -2.24 20.46 2.59
CA GLY A 442 -3.30 20.85 1.66
C GLY A 442 -3.00 20.45 0.22
N ALA A 443 -1.72 20.54 -0.20
CA ALA A 443 -1.29 20.09 -1.53
C ALA A 443 -1.50 18.57 -1.70
N VAL A 444 -1.09 17.79 -0.69
CA VAL A 444 -1.26 16.33 -0.66
C VAL A 444 -2.73 15.97 -0.60
N SER A 445 -3.51 16.67 0.22
CA SER A 445 -4.95 16.44 0.37
C SER A 445 -5.70 16.59 -0.95
N VAL A 446 -5.39 17.60 -1.77
CA VAL A 446 -6.01 17.75 -3.10
C VAL A 446 -5.61 16.59 -4.04
N HIS A 447 -4.34 16.15 -4.00
CA HIS A 447 -3.86 15.01 -4.80
C HIS A 447 -4.62 13.74 -4.42
N GLU A 448 -4.67 13.40 -3.14
CA GLU A 448 -5.32 12.17 -2.68
C GLU A 448 -6.85 12.22 -2.82
N LEU A 449 -7.47 13.39 -2.64
CA LEU A 449 -8.90 13.55 -2.92
C LEU A 449 -9.22 13.33 -4.40
N GLN A 450 -8.30 13.66 -5.31
CA GLN A 450 -8.51 13.39 -6.73
C GLN A 450 -8.54 11.88 -7.00
N HIS A 451 -7.66 11.11 -6.35
CA HIS A 451 -7.73 9.65 -6.42
C HIS A 451 -9.09 9.12 -5.96
N VAL A 452 -9.62 9.65 -4.84
CA VAL A 452 -10.98 9.29 -4.35
C VAL A 452 -12.07 9.69 -5.36
N ALA A 453 -11.96 10.87 -5.96
CA ALA A 453 -12.93 11.34 -6.95
C ALA A 453 -12.91 10.52 -8.25
N ASP A 454 -11.77 9.92 -8.58
CA ASP A 454 -11.58 9.02 -9.71
C ASP A 454 -11.95 7.55 -9.37
N GLU A 455 -12.25 7.23 -8.09
CA GLU A 455 -12.67 5.88 -7.69
C GLU A 455 -13.97 5.45 -8.39
N GLY A 456 -14.01 4.20 -8.86
CA GLY A 456 -15.18 3.57 -9.49
C GLY A 456 -14.89 3.10 -10.92
N GLU A 457 -14.78 4.03 -11.87
CA GLU A 457 -14.43 3.74 -13.26
C GLU A 457 -12.94 3.94 -13.58
N GLY A 458 -12.19 4.56 -12.64
CA GLY A 458 -10.82 5.03 -12.86
C GLY A 458 -10.79 6.33 -13.67
N ALA A 459 -9.66 7.04 -13.66
CA ALA A 459 -9.53 8.26 -14.44
C ALA A 459 -9.55 7.93 -15.95
N GLN A 460 -10.58 8.41 -16.67
CA GLN A 460 -10.69 8.19 -18.11
C GLN A 460 -9.87 9.22 -18.89
N CYS A 461 -8.68 8.81 -19.34
CA CYS A 461 -7.80 9.69 -20.11
C CYS A 461 -7.91 9.45 -21.62
N SER A 462 -8.66 10.33 -22.30
CA SER A 462 -8.86 10.27 -23.75
C SER A 462 -7.63 10.71 -24.56
N GLY A 463 -6.71 11.46 -23.94
CA GLY A 463 -5.52 12.03 -24.59
C GLY A 463 -4.19 11.48 -24.07
N CYS A 464 -4.18 10.43 -23.25
CA CYS A 464 -2.96 9.85 -22.72
C CYS A 464 -2.23 9.00 -23.78
N PRO A 465 -0.89 8.88 -23.70
CA PRO A 465 -0.12 8.00 -24.57
C PRO A 465 -0.60 6.54 -24.49
N GLU A 466 -0.54 5.84 -25.63
CA GLU A 466 -0.83 4.41 -25.66
C GLU A 466 0.15 3.62 -24.77
N GLY A 467 -0.39 2.66 -24.00
CA GLY A 467 0.42 1.77 -23.13
C GLY A 467 0.64 2.30 -21.71
N MET A 468 0.14 3.49 -21.37
CA MET A 468 0.16 3.99 -20.00
C MET A 468 -0.69 3.08 -19.08
N SER A 469 -0.14 2.70 -17.93
CA SER A 469 -0.89 1.89 -16.95
C SER A 469 -2.02 2.69 -16.30
N ALA A 470 -3.11 2.04 -15.87
CA ALA A 470 -4.22 2.69 -15.19
C ALA A 470 -3.77 3.52 -13.97
N ALA A 471 -2.90 2.93 -13.12
CA ALA A 471 -2.33 3.65 -11.98
C ALA A 471 -1.56 4.91 -12.39
N ALA A 472 -0.85 4.90 -13.52
CA ALA A 472 -0.14 6.08 -13.98
C ALA A 472 -1.11 7.16 -14.51
N VAL A 473 -2.24 6.74 -15.10
CA VAL A 473 -3.32 7.64 -15.53
C VAL A 473 -3.98 8.30 -14.32
N ASP A 474 -4.26 7.54 -13.26
CA ASP A 474 -4.82 8.05 -12.01
C ASP A 474 -3.86 9.06 -11.35
N GLU A 475 -2.55 8.73 -11.25
CA GLU A 475 -1.54 9.66 -10.73
C GLU A 475 -1.44 10.94 -11.58
N LEU A 476 -1.54 10.84 -12.91
CA LEU A 476 -1.52 12.01 -13.79
C LEU A 476 -2.73 12.92 -13.55
N SER A 477 -3.91 12.34 -13.32
CA SER A 477 -5.12 13.09 -12.94
C SER A 477 -4.90 13.83 -11.63
N ALA A 478 -4.35 13.15 -10.62
CA ALA A 478 -4.07 13.68 -9.29
C ALA A 478 -3.02 14.80 -9.28
N TYR A 479 -1.90 14.65 -9.99
CA TYR A 479 -0.90 15.71 -10.11
C TYR A 479 -1.44 16.95 -10.82
N LEU A 480 -2.19 16.78 -11.92
CA LEU A 480 -2.76 17.94 -12.62
C LEU A 480 -3.85 18.63 -11.79
N ALA A 481 -4.60 17.89 -10.97
CA ALA A 481 -5.57 18.45 -10.04
C ALA A 481 -4.89 19.28 -8.94
N SER A 482 -3.83 18.75 -8.31
CA SER A 482 -3.09 19.47 -7.27
C SER A 482 -2.36 20.71 -7.81
N PHE A 483 -1.77 20.65 -9.01
CA PHE A 483 -1.15 21.82 -9.67
C PHE A 483 -2.17 22.89 -10.09
N ALA A 484 -3.43 22.51 -10.33
CA ALA A 484 -4.51 23.42 -10.66
C ALA A 484 -5.06 24.21 -9.45
N SER A 485 -4.66 23.82 -8.23
CA SER A 485 -5.04 24.48 -6.98
C SER A 485 -4.51 25.92 -6.90
N GLU A 486 -5.39 26.85 -6.53
CA GLU A 486 -5.06 28.28 -6.44
C GLU A 486 -4.17 28.61 -5.24
N THR A 487 -4.22 27.79 -4.19
CA THR A 487 -3.55 28.06 -2.90
C THR A 487 -2.40 27.10 -2.59
N HIS A 488 -2.27 26.02 -3.37
CA HIS A 488 -1.29 24.95 -3.12
C HIS A 488 -0.58 24.45 -4.40
N GLY A 489 -0.80 25.10 -5.55
CA GLY A 489 -0.32 24.60 -6.84
C GLY A 489 1.20 24.56 -6.94
N TYR A 490 1.90 25.60 -6.45
CA TYR A 490 3.36 25.63 -6.47
C TYR A 490 3.98 24.74 -5.39
N THR A 491 3.33 24.61 -4.22
CA THR A 491 3.74 23.63 -3.20
C THR A 491 3.57 22.19 -3.68
N ALA A 492 2.49 21.87 -4.39
CA ALA A 492 2.30 20.56 -5.03
C ALA A 492 3.38 20.30 -6.10
N LEU A 493 3.71 21.31 -6.90
CA LEU A 493 4.77 21.21 -7.90
C LEU A 493 6.15 21.00 -7.25
N LEU A 494 6.40 21.63 -6.10
CA LEU A 494 7.62 21.40 -5.32
C LEU A 494 7.72 19.95 -4.83
N GLN A 495 6.64 19.40 -4.28
CA GLN A 495 6.59 17.98 -3.90
C GLN A 495 6.91 17.08 -5.10
N ALA A 496 6.28 17.32 -6.24
CA ALA A 496 6.55 16.59 -7.47
C ALA A 496 8.03 16.67 -7.91
N CYS A 497 8.62 17.87 -7.90
CA CYS A 497 10.02 18.06 -8.29
C CYS A 497 11.03 17.42 -7.33
N SER A 498 10.70 17.35 -6.04
CA SER A 498 11.54 16.68 -5.04
C SER A 498 11.55 15.16 -5.16
N MET A 499 10.53 14.59 -5.82
CA MET A 499 10.38 13.14 -6.06
C MET A 499 11.00 12.69 -7.40
N GLU A 500 11.50 13.61 -8.22
CA GLU A 500 12.15 13.28 -9.48
C GLU A 500 13.47 12.52 -9.21
N PRO A 501 13.68 11.30 -9.75
CA PRO A 501 14.89 10.54 -9.50
C PRO A 501 16.15 11.30 -9.96
N ASP A 502 17.24 11.11 -9.22
CA ASP A 502 18.55 11.63 -9.59
C ASP A 502 19.20 10.69 -10.63
N GLY A 503 19.17 11.06 -11.92
CA GLY A 503 19.88 10.34 -13.00
C GLY A 503 19.07 10.11 -14.28
N GLU A 504 19.67 9.39 -15.23
CA GLU A 504 19.05 8.98 -16.52
C GLU A 504 18.17 7.72 -16.41
N ASP A 505 18.08 7.09 -15.22
CA ASP A 505 17.24 5.91 -15.01
C ASP A 505 15.77 6.34 -14.95
N VAL A 506 15.07 6.19 -16.09
CA VAL A 506 13.63 6.35 -16.18
C VAL A 506 12.97 5.25 -15.33
N SER A 507 12.48 5.63 -14.16
CA SER A 507 11.68 4.72 -13.34
C SER A 507 10.42 4.30 -14.11
N GLU A 508 10.20 2.99 -14.23
CA GLU A 508 8.95 2.44 -14.78
C GLU A 508 7.76 2.60 -13.81
N ALA A 509 7.98 3.16 -12.60
CA ALA A 509 6.93 3.33 -11.62
C ALA A 509 5.80 4.25 -12.13
N PRO A 510 4.52 3.97 -11.80
CA PRO A 510 3.38 4.76 -12.27
C PRO A 510 3.51 6.27 -12.04
N HIS A 511 3.95 6.68 -10.85
CA HIS A 511 4.13 8.09 -10.51
C HIS A 511 5.17 8.78 -11.40
N ALA A 512 6.26 8.11 -11.78
CA ALA A 512 7.31 8.69 -12.61
C ALA A 512 6.84 8.91 -14.05
N GLN A 513 6.06 7.96 -14.60
CA GLN A 513 5.42 8.13 -15.91
C GLN A 513 4.41 9.29 -15.90
N ALA A 514 3.61 9.40 -14.84
CA ALA A 514 2.66 10.49 -14.66
C ALA A 514 3.36 11.85 -14.60
N LEU A 515 4.41 11.98 -13.77
CA LEU A 515 5.17 13.21 -13.62
C LEU A 515 5.83 13.67 -14.92
N ALA A 516 6.38 12.75 -15.72
CA ALA A 516 6.96 13.11 -17.02
C ALA A 516 5.93 13.85 -17.92
N ILE A 517 4.71 13.32 -18.00
CA ILE A 517 3.64 13.92 -18.82
C ILE A 517 3.11 15.21 -18.18
N ALA A 518 2.95 15.24 -16.85
CA ALA A 518 2.52 16.43 -16.14
C ALA A 518 3.52 17.58 -16.30
N PHE A 519 4.82 17.30 -16.18
CA PHE A 519 5.90 18.25 -16.39
C PHE A 519 5.97 18.72 -17.85
N ASP A 520 5.85 17.84 -18.85
CA ASP A 520 5.78 18.27 -20.25
C ASP A 520 4.62 19.25 -20.50
N ALA A 521 3.52 19.11 -19.77
CA ALA A 521 2.36 19.98 -19.89
C ALA A 521 2.52 21.34 -19.17
N VAL A 522 3.23 21.39 -18.05
CA VAL A 522 3.28 22.59 -17.18
C VAL A 522 4.66 23.23 -17.05
N LEU A 523 5.75 22.48 -17.27
CA LEU A 523 7.15 22.89 -17.16
C LEU A 523 7.94 22.64 -18.45
N ALA A 524 8.07 23.69 -19.28
CA ALA A 524 8.75 23.58 -20.57
C ALA A 524 10.25 23.17 -20.52
N GLN A 525 10.91 23.35 -19.37
CA GLN A 525 12.34 23.04 -19.17
C GLN A 525 12.56 22.17 -17.92
N GLY A 526 11.52 21.47 -17.45
CA GLY A 526 11.56 20.67 -16.22
C GLY A 526 11.74 21.52 -14.94
N CYS A 527 12.00 20.83 -13.82
CA CYS A 527 12.04 21.42 -12.48
C CYS A 527 13.21 22.39 -12.26
N ALA A 528 14.35 22.19 -12.92
CA ALA A 528 15.49 23.11 -12.85
C ALA A 528 15.34 24.37 -13.72
N GLY A 529 14.33 24.40 -14.60
CA GLY A 529 14.09 25.49 -15.53
C GLY A 529 13.30 26.66 -14.93
N PRO A 530 12.99 27.69 -15.74
CA PRO A 530 12.10 28.77 -15.34
C PRO A 530 10.69 28.26 -15.00
N ILE A 531 10.22 28.57 -13.80
CA ILE A 531 8.86 28.22 -13.35
C ILE A 531 7.86 29.26 -13.89
N PRO A 532 6.75 28.83 -14.52
CA PRO A 532 5.76 29.74 -15.07
C PRO A 532 4.90 30.42 -13.98
N ASP A 533 4.59 31.71 -14.15
CA ASP A 533 3.62 32.45 -13.31
C ASP A 533 2.15 32.02 -13.53
N ASP A 534 1.89 31.17 -14.52
CA ASP A 534 0.55 30.71 -14.88
C ASP A 534 0.35 29.19 -14.72
N LEU A 535 1.04 28.57 -13.74
CA LEU A 535 0.99 27.14 -13.46
C LEU A 535 -0.44 26.60 -13.40
N GLN A 536 -1.31 27.21 -12.59
CA GLN A 536 -2.68 26.76 -12.37
C GLN A 536 -3.48 26.75 -13.68
N ARG A 537 -3.31 27.77 -14.53
CA ARG A 537 -3.97 27.85 -15.83
C ARG A 537 -3.49 26.75 -16.77
N ARG A 538 -2.17 26.48 -16.79
CA ARG A 538 -1.58 25.39 -17.61
C ARG A 538 -2.08 24.03 -17.14
N ALA A 539 -2.09 23.78 -15.84
CA ALA A 539 -2.58 22.54 -15.24
C ALA A 539 -4.06 22.30 -15.56
N ARG A 540 -4.93 23.31 -15.38
CA ARG A 540 -6.35 23.22 -15.76
C ARG A 540 -6.55 22.97 -17.26
N ALA A 541 -5.78 23.64 -18.12
CA ALA A 541 -5.84 23.41 -19.57
C ALA A 541 -5.38 22.00 -19.96
N ALA A 542 -4.33 21.49 -19.33
CA ALA A 542 -3.83 20.13 -19.54
C ALA A 542 -4.86 19.09 -19.06
N ARG A 543 -5.43 19.27 -17.87
CA ARG A 543 -6.51 18.42 -17.33
C ARG A 543 -7.72 18.42 -18.26
N ALA A 544 -8.19 19.60 -18.67
CA ALA A 544 -9.29 19.75 -19.61
C ALA A 544 -9.08 19.00 -20.93
N ARG A 545 -7.84 18.98 -21.44
CA ARG A 545 -7.47 18.27 -22.66
C ARG A 545 -7.42 16.75 -22.48
N LEU A 546 -6.94 16.27 -21.33
CA LEU A 546 -6.69 14.85 -21.09
C LEU A 546 -7.91 14.11 -20.51
N PHE A 547 -8.57 14.73 -19.54
CA PHE A 547 -9.64 14.16 -18.70
C PHE A 547 -11.00 14.88 -18.84
N GLY A 548 -11.07 15.98 -19.60
CA GLY A 548 -12.30 16.75 -19.78
C GLY A 548 -12.49 17.89 -18.76
N GLN A 549 -13.61 18.60 -18.86
CA GLN A 549 -13.88 19.88 -18.15
C GLN A 549 -14.32 19.73 -16.69
N ALA A 550 -13.97 18.65 -16.01
CA ALA A 550 -14.31 18.46 -14.60
C ALA A 550 -13.36 19.28 -13.70
N ASP A 551 -13.94 20.09 -12.82
CA ASP A 551 -13.18 20.78 -11.79
C ASP A 551 -12.51 19.77 -10.83
N PRO A 552 -11.28 20.03 -10.39
CA PRO A 552 -10.64 19.20 -9.37
C PRO A 552 -11.39 19.33 -8.02
N PRO A 553 -11.27 18.33 -7.13
CA PRO A 553 -11.83 18.42 -5.79
C PRO A 553 -11.23 19.61 -5.05
N ALA A 554 -12.10 20.30 -4.32
CA ALA A 554 -11.69 21.35 -3.40
C ALA A 554 -11.37 20.74 -2.04
N LEU A 555 -10.52 21.42 -1.26
CA LEU A 555 -10.40 21.10 0.15
C LEU A 555 -11.75 21.36 0.86
N PRO A 556 -12.08 20.60 1.92
CA PRO A 556 -13.23 20.88 2.78
C PRO A 556 -13.26 22.33 3.28
N ASP A 557 -14.44 22.94 3.39
CA ASP A 557 -14.59 24.32 3.87
C ASP A 557 -14.06 24.51 5.31
N ASP A 558 -14.11 23.44 6.12
CA ASP A 558 -13.63 23.36 7.49
C ASP A 558 -12.20 22.81 7.62
N TYR A 559 -11.45 22.71 6.51
CA TYR A 559 -10.07 22.28 6.53
C TYR A 559 -9.24 23.12 7.53
N PRO A 560 -8.54 22.49 8.48
CA PRO A 560 -7.91 23.21 9.58
C PRO A 560 -6.80 24.13 9.06
N ARG A 561 -6.64 25.30 9.69
CA ARG A 561 -5.46 26.15 9.46
C ARG A 561 -4.22 25.63 10.17
N ARG A 562 -4.43 24.86 11.23
CA ARG A 562 -3.40 24.27 12.07
C ARG A 562 -3.93 23.00 12.72
N VAL A 563 -3.17 21.92 12.59
CA VAL A 563 -3.38 20.66 13.32
C VAL A 563 -2.34 20.55 14.43
N THR A 564 -2.79 20.26 15.65
CA THR A 564 -1.89 20.00 16.78
C THR A 564 -1.21 18.64 16.61
N LEU A 565 -0.03 18.64 16.03
CA LEU A 565 0.74 17.44 15.68
C LEU A 565 1.84 17.19 16.72
N LEU A 566 2.54 18.27 17.10
CA LEU A 566 3.76 18.20 17.88
C LEU A 566 3.41 18.01 19.35
N ARG A 567 3.93 16.94 19.96
CA ARG A 567 3.79 16.75 21.41
C ARG A 567 4.60 17.84 22.11
N ARG A 568 3.96 18.54 23.05
CA ARG A 568 4.56 19.63 23.83
C ARG A 568 5.39 19.12 25.00
#